data_AF-A0A965MUP3-F1
#
_entry.id   AF-A0A965MUP3-F1
#
_cell.length_a   1.000
_cell.length_b   1.000
_cell.length_c   1.000
_cell.angle_alpha   90.00
_cell.angle_beta   90.00
_cell.angle_gamma   90.00
#
_symmetry.space_group_name_H-M   'P 1'
#
loop_
_entity.id
_entity.type
_entity.pdbx_description
1 polymer ?
#
loop_
_entity_poly.entity_id
_entity_poly.type
_entity_poly.pdbx_seq_one_letter_code
_entity_poly.pdbx_strand_id
1 'polypeptide(L)' 'MKMKAFVTHTDTFGGEANYGWVKRYEFVPENDSQRSITYHAKKLAGMTGVKADTYDYGDGLTIKPRGYHQVIFVDFE' A
#
# COMPACT_ATOMS: atom_id res chain seq x y z
N MET A 1 -6.31 15.31 15.31
CA MET A 1 -5.41 15.36 14.14
C MET A 1 -5.81 14.17 13.27
N LYS A 2 -5.97 14.32 11.96
CA LYS A 2 -6.24 13.15 11.10
C LYS A 2 -4.93 12.38 10.93
N MET A 3 -5.00 11.05 11.01
CA MET A 3 -3.88 10.14 10.78
C MET A 3 -3.27 10.38 9.39
N LYS A 4 -1.95 10.42 9.29
CA LYS A 4 -1.25 10.49 7.99
C LYS A 4 -0.79 9.10 7.60
N ALA A 5 -0.93 8.76 6.32
CA ALA A 5 -0.50 7.46 5.79
C ALA A 5 0.64 7.66 4.79
N PHE A 6 1.73 6.91 4.97
CA PHE A 6 2.86 6.85 4.04
C PHE A 6 2.78 5.56 3.24
N VAL A 7 2.99 5.64 1.93
CA VAL A 7 2.85 4.51 1.02
C VAL A 7 4.18 4.23 0.35
N THR A 8 4.66 2.99 0.49
CA THR A 8 5.85 2.49 -0.20
C THR A 8 5.42 1.44 -1.22
N HIS A 9 5.65 1.70 -2.51
CA HIS A 9 5.32 0.79 -3.60
C HIS A 9 6.59 0.33 -4.31
N THR A 10 6.75 -0.99 -4.45
CA THR A 10 7.96 -1.62 -4.96
C THR A 10 7.62 -2.92 -5.68
N ASP A 11 8.51 -3.39 -6.55
CA ASP A 11 8.43 -4.73 -7.13
C ASP A 11 8.91 -5.80 -6.13
N THR A 12 8.68 -7.07 -6.45
CA THR A 12 9.20 -8.20 -5.67
C THR A 12 10.18 -9.03 -6.47
N PHE A 13 11.23 -9.51 -5.81
CA PHE A 13 12.22 -10.43 -6.37
C PHE A 13 12.33 -11.65 -5.46
N GLY A 14 12.07 -12.85 -5.99
CA GLY A 14 12.00 -14.06 -5.17
C GLY A 14 10.86 -14.07 -4.13
N GLY A 15 9.87 -13.17 -4.27
CA GLY A 15 8.77 -12.99 -3.32
C GLY A 15 9.01 -11.92 -2.26
N GLU A 16 10.23 -11.41 -2.15
CA GLU A 16 10.63 -10.36 -1.21
C GLU A 16 10.57 -8.97 -1.86
N ALA A 17 10.39 -7.92 -1.06
CA ALA A 17 10.39 -6.55 -1.54
C ALA A 17 11.75 -6.15 -2.14
N ASN A 18 11.74 -5.60 -3.35
CA ASN A 18 12.95 -5.19 -4.06
C ASN A 18 13.20 -3.68 -3.92
N TYR A 19 14.06 -3.28 -2.99
CA TYR A 19 14.37 -1.86 -2.76
C TYR A 19 15.21 -1.18 -3.85
N GLY A 20 15.57 -1.88 -4.93
CA GLY A 20 16.25 -1.30 -6.09
C GLY A 20 15.36 -0.31 -6.88
N TRP A 21 14.04 -0.40 -6.73
CA TRP A 21 13.08 0.53 -7.30
C TRP A 21 11.91 0.77 -6.35
N VAL A 22 11.77 2.00 -5.86
CA VAL A 22 10.72 2.33 -4.88
C VAL A 22 10.04 3.64 -5.26
N LYS A 23 8.70 3.64 -5.24
CA LYS A 23 7.87 4.84 -5.31
C LYS A 23 7.25 5.11 -3.95
N ARG A 24 7.33 6.35 -3.50
CA ARG A 24 6.82 6.79 -2.20
C ARG A 24 5.74 7.85 -2.38
N TYR A 25 4.69 7.75 -1.57
CA TYR A 25 3.56 8.67 -1.56
C TYR A 25 3.11 8.92 -0.13
N GLU A 26 2.28 9.95 0.05
CA GLU A 26 1.60 10.21 1.30
C GLU A 26 0.17 10.67 1.04
N PHE A 27 -0.73 10.39 1.98
CA PHE A 27 -2.09 10.91 1.95
C PHE A 27 -2.69 10.97 3.36
N VAL A 28 -3.72 11.78 3.51
CA VAL A 28 -4.58 11.78 4.70
C VAL A 28 -5.91 11.13 4.29
N PRO A 29 -6.27 9.96 4.83
CA PRO A 29 -7.54 9.32 4.50
C PRO A 29 -8.73 10.19 4.92
N GLU A 30 -9.82 10.11 4.16
CA GLU A 30 -11.07 10.77 4.54
C GLU A 30 -11.67 10.15 5.81
N ASN A 31 -11.52 8.83 5.94
CA ASN A 31 -11.88 8.01 7.09
C ASN A 31 -10.86 6.86 7.25
N ASP A 32 -10.69 6.39 8.49
CA ASP A 32 -9.63 5.45 8.86
C ASP A 32 -10.01 3.98 8.59
N SER A 33 -11.01 3.72 7.73
CA SER A 33 -11.35 2.35 7.37
C SER A 33 -10.25 1.74 6.49
N GLN A 34 -9.89 0.48 6.77
CA GLN A 34 -8.94 -0.29 5.96
C GLN A 34 -9.28 -0.23 4.45
N ARG A 35 -10.57 -0.25 4.10
CA ARG A 35 -11.06 -0.13 2.71
C ARG A 35 -10.69 1.21 2.09
N SER A 36 -10.91 2.31 2.79
CA SER A 36 -10.57 3.67 2.33
C SER A 36 -9.06 3.79 2.10
N ILE A 37 -8.28 3.40 3.11
CA ILE A 37 -6.81 3.45 3.07
C ILE A 37 -6.27 2.61 1.90
N THR A 38 -6.76 1.37 1.75
CA THR A 38 -6.36 0.47 0.65
C THR A 38 -6.72 1.03 -0.72
N TYR A 39 -7.90 1.67 -0.85
CA TYR A 39 -8.31 2.32 -2.10
C TYR A 39 -7.36 3.45 -2.48
N HIS A 40 -7.04 4.36 -1.54
CA HIS A 40 -6.15 5.49 -1.79
C HIS A 40 -4.71 5.05 -2.07
N ALA A 41 -4.17 4.10 -1.30
CA ALA A 41 -2.82 3.55 -1.52
C ALA A 41 -2.70 2.93 -2.91
N LYS A 42 -3.68 2.11 -3.33
CA LYS A 42 -3.70 1.54 -4.68
C LYS A 42 -3.87 2.59 -5.77
N LYS A 43 -4.68 3.62 -5.54
CA LYS A 43 -4.86 4.72 -6.50
C LYS A 43 -3.54 5.43 -6.77
N LEU A 44 -2.77 5.73 -5.72
CA LEU A 44 -1.44 6.36 -5.81
C LEU A 44 -0.42 5.46 -6.52
N ALA A 45 -0.44 4.16 -6.24
CA ALA A 45 0.41 3.16 -6.88
C ALA A 45 0.00 2.80 -8.33
N GLY A 46 -1.08 3.39 -8.86
CA GLY A 46 -1.59 3.07 -10.21
C GLY A 46 -2.26 1.70 -10.31
N MET A 47 -2.70 1.12 -9.19
CA MET A 47 -3.26 -0.22 -9.04
C MET A 47 -4.78 -0.24 -8.83
N THR A 48 -5.49 0.81 -9.25
CA THR A 48 -6.95 0.88 -9.18
C THR A 48 -7.57 -0.31 -9.93
N GLY A 49 -8.56 -0.97 -9.33
CA GLY A 49 -9.24 -2.13 -9.92
C GLY A 49 -8.49 -3.47 -9.83
N VAL A 50 -7.19 -3.47 -9.51
CA VAL A 50 -6.41 -4.71 -9.37
C VAL A 50 -6.84 -5.46 -8.10
N LYS A 51 -7.16 -6.75 -8.18
CA LYS A 51 -7.46 -7.56 -6.98
C LYS A 51 -6.20 -7.68 -6.12
N ALA A 52 -6.34 -7.58 -4.80
CA ALA A 52 -5.20 -7.66 -3.89
C ALA A 52 -5.61 -8.38 -2.61
N ASP A 53 -4.64 -9.08 -2.02
CA ASP A 53 -4.71 -9.54 -0.63
C ASP A 53 -4.17 -8.41 0.25
N THR A 54 -4.89 -8.07 1.31
CA THR A 54 -4.49 -7.02 2.25
C THR A 54 -4.34 -7.62 3.63
N TYR A 55 -3.18 -7.40 4.22
CA TYR A 55 -2.82 -7.86 5.55
C TYR A 55 -2.71 -6.64 6.45
N ASP A 56 -3.35 -6.71 7.61
CA ASP A 56 -3.36 -5.66 8.62
C ASP A 56 -2.49 -6.11 9.80
N TYR A 57 -1.53 -5.26 10.19
CA TYR A 57 -0.60 -5.50 11.28
C TYR A 57 -0.84 -4.58 12.48
N GLY A 58 -1.86 -3.72 12.43
CA GLY A 58 -2.25 -2.76 13.48
C GLY A 58 -1.55 -1.40 13.37
N ASP A 59 -0.29 -1.37 12.97
CA ASP A 59 0.51 -0.15 12.70
C ASP A 59 0.59 0.21 11.20
N GLY A 60 0.12 -0.69 10.34
CA GLY A 60 0.15 -0.52 8.90
C GLY A 60 -0.53 -1.64 8.14
N LEU A 61 -0.57 -1.49 6.82
CA LEU A 61 -1.10 -2.48 5.88
C LEU A 61 -0.04 -2.96 4.90
N THR A 62 -0.05 -4.25 4.59
CA THR A 62 0.62 -4.78 3.40
C THR A 62 -0.42 -5.19 2.37
N ILE A 63 -0.37 -4.58 1.20
CA ILE A 63 -1.26 -4.87 0.08
C ILE A 63 -0.44 -5.59 -1.00
N LYS A 64 -0.85 -6.82 -1.34
CA LYS A 64 -0.23 -7.66 -2.36
C LYS A 64 -1.17 -7.79 -3.57
N PRO A 65 -0.96 -7.00 -4.65
CA PRO A 65 -1.75 -7.14 -5.88
C PRO A 65 -1.57 -8.54 -6.50
N ARG A 66 -2.68 -9.24 -6.75
CA ARG A 66 -2.67 -10.62 -7.25
C ARG A 66 -2.26 -10.64 -8.73
N GLY A 67 -1.29 -11.50 -9.06
CA GLY A 67 -0.77 -11.63 -10.43
C GLY A 67 0.25 -10.56 -10.81
N TYR A 68 0.73 -9.77 -9.85
CA TYR A 68 1.79 -8.78 -10.05
C TYR A 68 2.94 -9.08 -9.08
N HIS A 69 4.17 -9.01 -9.58
CA HIS A 69 5.38 -9.06 -8.75
C HIS A 69 5.62 -7.71 -8.07
N GLN A 70 4.65 -7.26 -7.27
CA GLN A 70 4.68 -5.94 -6.63
C GLN A 70 4.04 -6.04 -5.23
N VAL A 71 4.44 -5.12 -4.36
CA VAL A 71 3.91 -4.98 -3.01
C VAL A 71 3.78 -3.51 -2.65
N ILE A 72 2.74 -3.18 -1.88
CA ILE A 72 2.51 -1.84 -1.37
C ILE A 72 2.44 -1.94 0.16
N PHE A 73 3.30 -1.19 0.84
CA PHE A 73 3.26 -1.00 2.29
C PHE A 73 2.59 0.34 2.59
N VAL A 74 1.78 0.36 3.65
CA VAL A 74 1.14 1.56 4.17
C VAL A 74 1.47 1.67 5.65
N ASP A 75 2.16 2.72 6.05
CA ASP A 75 2.54 2.99 7.44
C ASP A 75 1.71 4.16 7.98
N PHE A 76 1.25 4.07 9.23
CA PHE A 76 0.42 5.09 9.88
C PHE A 76 1.23 5.96 10.86
N GLU A 77 1.03 7.28 10.79
CA GLU A 77 1.57 8.28 11.74
C GLU A 77 0.44 9.17 12.32
#